data_AF-A0AA37XME2-F1
#
_entry.id   AF-A0AA37XME2-F1
#
_cell.length_a   1.000
_cell.length_b   1.000
_cell.length_c   1.000
_cell.angle_alpha   90.00
_cell.angle_beta   90.00
_cell.angle_gamma   90.00
#
_symmetry.space_group_name_H-M   'P 1'
#
loop_
_entity.id
_entity.type
_entity.pdbx_description
1 polymer ?
#
loop_
_entity_poly.entity_id
_entity_poly.type
_entity_poly.pdbx_seq_one_letter_code
_entity_poly.pdbx_strand_id
1 'polypeptide(L)'
;MADFIYVLIDNISNAVLTRGFSTADFHQAIVHYPKNLLLLDPSSELGEYENHTAMKVIRGSKAVENYFQIVNKKRTTDTNKWIDFTDPMMLKELSPIEISELLYFGHMKTHLHSPFL
;
A
#
# COMPACT_ATOMS: atom_id res chain seq x y z
N MET A 1 7.36 22.82 -6.31
CA MET A 1 5.95 22.48 -6.08
C MET A 1 5.28 22.45 -7.44
N ALA A 2 4.42 21.48 -7.72
CA ALA A 2 3.66 21.47 -8.97
C ALA A 2 2.49 22.45 -8.82
N ASP A 3 2.31 23.37 -9.77
CA ASP A 3 1.23 24.38 -9.73
C ASP A 3 -0.16 23.77 -9.99
N PHE A 4 -0.23 22.48 -10.32
CA PHE A 4 -1.46 21.78 -10.65
C PHE A 4 -1.46 20.36 -10.05
N ILE A 5 -2.60 19.96 -9.51
CA ILE A 5 -2.89 18.58 -9.10
C ILE A 5 -3.78 17.96 -10.17
N TYR A 6 -3.35 16.82 -10.72
CA TYR A 6 -4.14 16.01 -11.62
C TYR A 6 -4.75 14.85 -10.84
N VAL A 7 -6.06 14.65 -10.99
CA VAL A 7 -6.80 13.53 -10.40
C VAL A 7 -7.63 12.89 -11.51
N LEU A 8 -7.37 11.61 -11.77
CA LEU A 8 -8.18 10.76 -12.63
C LEU A 8 -8.89 9.75 -11.73
N ILE A 9 -10.21 9.76 -11.78
CA ILE A 9 -11.05 8.80 -11.07
C ILE A 9 -11.56 7.80 -12.10
N ASP A 10 -11.16 6.54 -11.95
CA ASP A 10 -11.68 5.43 -12.73
C ASP A 10 -12.74 4.70 -11.91
N ASN A 11 -14.01 4.91 -12.26
CA ASN A 11 -15.14 4.27 -11.60
C ASN A 11 -15.31 2.80 -12.01
N ILE A 12 -14.75 2.37 -13.14
CA ILE A 12 -14.83 0.99 -13.61
C ILE A 12 -13.89 0.13 -12.78
N SER A 13 -12.69 0.61 -12.48
CA SER A 13 -11.73 -0.11 -11.64
C SER A 13 -11.74 0.31 -10.17
N ASN A 14 -12.58 1.28 -9.79
CA ASN A 14 -12.60 1.91 -8.47
C ASN A 14 -11.20 2.35 -8.01
N ALA A 15 -10.48 3.03 -8.90
CA ALA A 15 -9.10 3.47 -8.69
C ALA A 15 -8.97 4.98 -8.90
N VAL A 16 -8.02 5.58 -8.17
CA VAL A 16 -7.69 7.00 -8.29
C VAL A 16 -6.22 7.14 -8.66
N LEU A 17 -5.96 7.66 -9.86
CA LEU A 17 -4.63 8.03 -10.30
C LEU A 17 -4.42 9.53 -10.09
N THR A 18 -3.28 9.87 -9.53
CA THR A 18 -2.99 11.23 -9.10
C THR A 18 -1.58 11.64 -9.43
N ARG A 19 -1.40 12.92 -9.72
CA ARG A 19 -0.09 13.52 -9.99
C ARG A 19 -0.04 14.93 -9.44
N GLY A 20 1.10 15.30 -8.86
CA GLY A 20 1.32 16.65 -8.31
C GLY A 20 1.47 16.69 -6.78
N PHE A 21 1.30 15.57 -6.09
CA PHE A 21 1.64 15.43 -4.67
C PHE A 21 2.78 14.45 -4.43
N SER A 22 3.57 14.74 -3.40
CA SER A 22 4.59 13.85 -2.86
C SER A 22 4.01 12.88 -1.84
N THR A 23 4.77 11.85 -1.48
CA THR A 23 4.43 10.94 -0.37
C THR A 23 4.30 11.68 0.96
N ALA A 24 5.06 12.76 1.15
CA ALA A 24 4.99 13.60 2.33
C ALA A 24 3.68 14.40 2.40
N ASP A 25 3.22 14.93 1.26
CA ASP A 25 1.94 15.64 1.16
C ASP A 25 0.78 14.69 1.46
N PHE A 26 0.82 13.48 0.91
CA PHE A 26 -0.16 12.43 1.18
C PHE A 26 -0.23 12.06 2.67
N HIS A 27 0.92 11.87 3.31
CA HIS A 27 1.01 11.58 4.74
C HIS A 27 0.39 12.70 5.58
N GLN A 28 0.70 13.96 5.29
CA GLN A 28 0.14 15.10 6.03
C GLN A 28 -1.37 15.28 5.81
N ALA A 29 -1.90 14.85 4.66
CA ALA A 29 -3.30 15.01 4.28
C ALA A 29 -4.21 13.85 4.72
N ILE A 30 -3.66 12.70 5.13
CA ILE A 30 -4.46 11.57 5.61
C ILE A 30 -5.23 11.94 6.88
N VAL A 31 -6.56 11.80 6.83
CA VAL A 31 -7.45 12.00 7.99
C VAL A 31 -7.46 10.77 8.91
N HIS A 32 -7.40 9.57 8.33
CA HIS A 32 -7.41 8.30 9.07
C HIS A 32 -6.10 7.56 8.86
N TYR A 33 -5.21 7.68 9.86
CA TYR A 33 -3.93 6.99 9.83
C TYR A 33 -4.12 5.48 9.92
N PRO A 34 -3.57 4.71 8.96
CA PRO A 34 -3.67 3.26 9.00
C PRO A 34 -2.92 2.73 10.23
N LYS A 35 -3.50 1.72 10.89
CA LYS A 35 -2.88 1.08 12.05
C LYS A 35 -1.96 -0.06 11.66
N ASN A 36 -2.23 -0.70 10.53
CA ASN A 36 -1.42 -1.77 10.01
C ASN A 36 -1.30 -1.64 8.50
N LEU A 37 -0.14 -2.03 7.97
CA LEU A 37 0.17 -2.01 6.55
C LEU A 37 0.69 -3.37 6.11
N LEU A 38 0.18 -3.89 5.02
CA LEU A 38 0.73 -4.99 4.26
C LEU A 38 1.55 -4.42 3.11
N LEU A 39 2.83 -4.76 3.03
CA LEU A 39 3.73 -4.24 2.00
C LEU A 39 3.72 -5.19 0.81
N LEU A 40 3.37 -4.65 -0.36
CA LEU A 40 3.33 -5.41 -1.61
C LEU A 40 4.67 -5.44 -2.34
N ASP A 41 5.68 -4.77 -1.78
CA ASP A 41 7.04 -4.81 -2.33
C ASP A 41 7.85 -5.95 -1.70
N PRO A 42 8.18 -7.01 -2.45
CA PRO A 42 8.90 -8.16 -1.91
C PRO A 42 10.34 -7.83 -1.50
N SER A 43 10.92 -6.76 -2.09
CA SER A 43 12.24 -6.23 -1.73
C SER A 43 12.25 -5.37 -0.47
N SER A 44 11.10 -5.13 0.17
CA SER A 44 11.05 -4.32 1.38
C SER A 44 11.82 -4.98 2.52
N GLU A 45 12.90 -4.33 2.95
CA GLU A 45 13.63 -4.67 4.18
C GLU A 45 12.86 -4.25 5.44
N LEU A 46 11.83 -3.40 5.28
CA LEU A 46 11.01 -2.90 6.37
C LEU A 46 9.87 -3.86 6.69
N GLY A 47 9.53 -3.96 7.97
CA GLY A 47 8.42 -4.78 8.46
C GLY A 47 8.80 -6.21 8.85
N GLU A 48 7.86 -6.84 9.55
CA GLU A 48 7.93 -8.22 10.00
C GLU A 48 7.47 -9.16 8.88
N TYR A 49 7.98 -10.39 8.85
CA TYR A 49 7.52 -11.39 7.89
C TYR A 49 6.21 -12.02 8.38
N GLU A 50 5.20 -12.09 7.51
CA GLU A 50 3.93 -12.74 7.80
C GLU A 50 3.88 -14.10 7.09
N ASN A 51 3.62 -15.16 7.86
CA ASN A 51 3.80 -16.54 7.41
C ASN A 51 2.73 -17.00 6.41
N HIS A 52 1.49 -16.52 6.54
CA HIS A 52 0.38 -16.96 5.72
C HIS A 52 0.45 -16.40 4.29
N THR A 53 0.77 -15.10 4.20
CA THR A 53 0.84 -14.34 2.94
C THR A 53 2.24 -14.30 2.33
N ALA A 54 3.27 -14.67 3.10
CA ALA A 54 4.69 -14.53 2.75
C ALA A 54 5.14 -13.09 2.42
N MET A 55 4.35 -12.09 2.83
CA MET A 55 4.62 -10.68 2.62
C MET A 55 5.08 -9.99 3.90
N LYS A 56 5.58 -8.76 3.77
CA LYS A 56 6.01 -7.94 4.90
C LYS A 56 4.83 -7.17 5.48
N VAL A 57 4.77 -7.11 6.81
CA VAL A 57 3.71 -6.43 7.54
C VAL A 57 4.29 -5.43 8.55
N ILE A 58 3.63 -4.30 8.68
CA ILE A 58 3.90 -3.30 9.71
C ILE A 58 2.67 -3.22 10.59
N ARG A 59 2.82 -3.46 11.88
CA ARG A 59 1.70 -3.55 12.83
C ARG A 59 1.78 -2.45 13.87
N GLY A 60 0.64 -1.82 14.14
CA GLY A 60 0.49 -0.75 15.11
C GLY A 60 0.87 0.64 14.58
N SER A 61 0.12 1.64 15.03
CA SER A 61 0.23 3.03 14.57
C SER A 61 1.64 3.62 14.67
N LYS A 62 2.36 3.31 15.74
CA LYS A 62 3.73 3.82 15.95
C LYS A 62 4.73 3.25 14.91
N ALA A 63 4.58 1.98 14.55
CA ALA A 63 5.44 1.37 13.54
C ALA A 63 5.13 1.90 12.14
N VAL A 64 3.84 2.14 11.86
CA VAL A 64 3.38 2.78 10.62
C VAL A 64 3.89 4.22 10.49
N GLU A 65 3.83 5.00 11.55
CA GLU A 65 4.37 6.36 11.58
C GLU A 65 5.89 6.35 11.31
N ASN A 66 6.64 5.48 11.99
CA ASN A 66 8.07 5.31 11.76
C ASN A 66 8.37 4.92 10.30
N TYR A 67 7.57 4.03 9.71
CA TYR A 67 7.71 3.64 8.31
C TYR A 67 7.58 4.83 7.37
N PHE A 68 6.52 5.64 7.50
CA PHE A 68 6.34 6.82 6.67
C PHE A 68 7.44 7.87 6.87
N GLN A 69 7.95 8.03 8.09
CA GLN A 69 9.11 8.90 8.34
C GLN A 69 10.38 8.41 7.63
N ILE A 70 10.63 7.09 7.61
CA ILE A 70 11.78 6.49 6.91
C ILE A 70 11.61 6.67 5.41
N VAL A 71 10.44 6.36 4.88
CA VAL A 71 10.08 6.47 3.46
C VAL A 71 10.18 7.90 2.95
N ASN A 72 9.84 8.90 3.77
CA ASN A 72 9.99 10.31 3.39
C ASN A 72 11.46 10.77 3.44
N LYS A 73 12.30 10.17 4.30
CA LYS A 73 13.73 10.53 4.46
C LYS A 73 14.63 9.88 3.41
N LYS A 74 14.45 8.57 3.17
CA LYS A 74 15.05 7.93 2.00
C LYS A 74 14.34 8.58 0.81
N ARG A 75 15.04 9.37 -0.01
CA ARG A 75 14.54 9.79 -1.33
C ARG A 75 14.47 8.56 -2.26
N THR A 76 13.82 7.50 -1.80
CA THR A 76 13.74 6.23 -2.48
C THR A 76 12.94 6.48 -3.73
N THR A 77 13.60 6.25 -4.86
CA THR A 77 12.99 6.26 -6.20
C THR A 77 11.99 5.12 -6.38
N ASP A 78 11.93 4.21 -5.40
CA ASP A 78 11.06 3.04 -5.42
C ASP A 78 9.63 3.39 -5.03
N THR A 79 8.71 2.83 -5.80
CA THR A 79 7.27 3.00 -5.61
C THR A 79 6.86 2.36 -4.27
N ASN A 80 6.38 3.16 -3.33
CA ASN A 80 5.77 2.67 -2.11
C ASN A 80 4.43 1.99 -2.43
N LYS A 81 4.36 0.68 -2.21
CA LYS A 81 3.17 -0.14 -2.47
C LYS A 81 2.75 -0.81 -1.16
N TRP A 82 1.60 -0.42 -0.65
CA TRP A 82 1.06 -0.96 0.60
C TRP A 82 -0.46 -1.01 0.56
N ILE A 83 -1.03 -1.85 1.41
CA ILE A 83 -2.47 -1.97 1.67
C ILE A 83 -2.68 -1.81 3.17
N ASP A 84 -3.62 -0.98 3.58
CA ASP A 84 -4.01 -0.87 4.97
C ASP A 84 -5.02 -1.94 5.37
N PHE A 85 -4.97 -2.35 6.64
CA PHE A 85 -5.96 -3.27 7.20
C PHE A 85 -6.17 -3.00 8.68
N THR A 86 -7.36 -3.35 9.17
CA THR A 86 -7.79 -3.06 10.54
C THR A 86 -7.43 -4.19 11.49
N ASP A 87 -7.73 -5.43 11.12
CA ASP A 87 -7.53 -6.61 11.97
C ASP A 87 -6.47 -7.57 11.38
N PRO A 88 -5.40 -7.91 12.13
CA PRO A 88 -4.47 -8.98 11.79
C PRO A 88 -5.09 -10.33 11.38
N MET A 89 -6.29 -10.67 11.85
CA MET A 89 -6.99 -11.90 11.47
C MET A 89 -7.44 -11.89 10.01
N MET A 90 -7.72 -10.72 9.43
CA MET A 90 -8.09 -10.63 8.01
C MET A 90 -6.99 -11.19 7.10
N LEU A 91 -5.72 -11.04 7.47
CA LEU A 91 -4.63 -11.62 6.70
C LEU A 91 -4.67 -13.15 6.69
N LYS A 92 -5.11 -13.77 7.78
CA LYS A 92 -5.21 -15.24 7.89
C LYS A 92 -6.42 -15.81 7.15
N GLU A 93 -7.42 -14.97 6.91
CA GLU A 93 -8.63 -15.35 6.18
C GLU A 93 -8.43 -15.27 4.67
N LEU A 94 -7.36 -14.61 4.19
CA LEU A 94 -7.03 -14.55 2.77
C LEU A 94 -6.83 -15.96 2.21
N SER A 95 -7.62 -16.28 1.20
CA SER A 95 -7.47 -17.50 0.42
C SER A 95 -6.20 -17.47 -0.43
N PRO A 96 -5.70 -18.63 -0.89
CA PRO A 96 -4.55 -18.67 -1.81
C PRO A 96 -4.76 -17.85 -3.09
N ILE A 97 -6.00 -17.75 -3.57
CA ILE A 97 -6.31 -16.95 -4.77
C ILE A 97 -6.17 -15.45 -4.47
N GLU A 98 -6.71 -14.95 -3.37
CA GLU A 98 -6.57 -13.55 -2.97
C GLU A 98 -5.10 -13.18 -2.73
N ILE A 99 -4.32 -14.08 -2.09
CA ILE A 99 -2.87 -13.88 -1.92
C ILE A 99 -2.18 -13.76 -3.29
N SER A 100 -2.55 -14.61 -4.25
CA SER A 100 -1.99 -14.54 -5.61
C SER A 100 -2.34 -13.24 -6.33
N GLU A 101 -3.55 -12.71 -6.11
CA GLU A 101 -3.97 -11.43 -6.66
C GLU A 101 -3.20 -10.26 -6.05
N LEU A 102 -2.96 -10.28 -4.73
CA LEU A 102 -2.14 -9.26 -4.05
C LEU A 102 -0.69 -9.26 -4.57
N LEU A 103 -0.10 -10.45 -4.75
CA LEU A 103 1.24 -10.58 -5.31
C LEU A 103 1.31 -10.08 -6.77
N TYR A 104 0.32 -10.46 -7.59
CA TYR A 104 0.22 -9.97 -8.96
C TYR A 104 0.05 -8.45 -9.00
N PHE A 105 -0.84 -7.90 -8.17
CA PHE A 105 -1.07 -6.46 -8.08
C PHE A 105 0.17 -5.69 -7.63
N GLY A 106 0.91 -6.20 -6.63
CA GLY A 106 2.17 -5.63 -6.18
C GLY A 106 3.26 -5.59 -7.25
N HIS A 107 3.25 -6.56 -8.17
CA HIS A 107 4.23 -6.65 -9.26
C HIS A 107 3.80 -5.87 -10.51
N MET A 108 2.57 -6.10 -10.99
CA MET A 108 2.06 -5.60 -12.25
C MET A 108 1.30 -4.28 -12.15
N LYS A 109 0.92 -3.86 -10.92
CA LYS A 109 0.13 -2.65 -10.65
C LYS A 109 -1.24 -2.64 -11.34
N THR A 110 -1.76 -3.84 -11.63
CA THR A 110 -3.06 -4.09 -12.27
C THR A 110 -3.68 -5.34 -11.65
N HIS A 111 -5.00 -5.45 -11.68
CA HIS A 111 -5.69 -6.62 -11.12
C HIS A 111 -5.49 -7.84 -12.02
N LEU A 112 -5.40 -9.04 -11.43
CA LEU A 112 -5.28 -10.30 -12.17
C LEU A 112 -6.64 -10.68 -12.80
N HIS A 113 -7.71 -10.58 -12.01
CA HIS A 113 -9.08 -10.65 -12.46
C HIS A 113 -9.73 -9.28 -12.29
N SER A 114 -10.69 -8.92 -13.14
CA SER A 114 -11.41 -7.66 -12.95
C SER A 114 -12.14 -7.71 -11.61
N PRO A 115 -11.98 -6.71 -10.72
CA PRO A 115 -12.67 -6.70 -9.43
C PRO A 115 -14.21 -6.61 -9.53
N PHE A 116 -14.75 -6.47 -10.76
CA PHE A 116 -16.16 -6.26 -11.04
C PHE A 116 -16.73 -7.19 -12.13
N LEU A 117 -16.02 -8.25 -12.54
CA LEU A 117 -16.54 -9.29 -13.44
C LEU A 117 -16.90 -10.58 -12.71
#